data_AF-J9ATE3-F1
#
_entry.id   AF-J9ATE3-F1
#
_cell.length_a   1.000
_cell.length_b   1.000
_cell.length_c   1.000
_cell.angle_alpha   90.00
_cell.angle_beta   90.00
_cell.angle_gamma   90.00
#
_symmetry.space_group_name_H-M   'P 1'
#
loop_
_entity.id
_entity.type
_entity.pdbx_description
1 polymer ?
#
loop_
_entity_poly.entity_id
_entity_poly.type
_entity_poly.pdbx_seq_one_letter_code
_entity_poly.pdbx_strand_id
1 'polypeptide(L)'
;MSDGLVQRRKPAVASLRNDENAKDIDNVDSDDSKGEFDDDKATRLTLMEQILLLGLKDREGYTSFWNDCISSGLRGCILTELALRNRIELEKCGMRRKSLMNRKVLLKSDQPTGDVILDETLKHIKETQPPETVTSWIEYLSGETWNPLKLRYQLRNVRERLAKNLVEKGVLTTEKQNFFLFDMTTHPLHDCNMKQRLIKKVQETVLSRWTNDVQRMEKRMISLVVLAHASD
;
A
#
# COMPACT_ATOMS: atom_id res chain seq x y z
N MET A 1 -17.33 -55.08 32.91
CA MET A 1 -17.80 -53.95 32.08
C MET A 1 -16.77 -52.84 32.25
N SER A 2 -15.98 -52.64 31.18
CA SER A 2 -15.19 -51.46 30.76
C SER A 2 -14.55 -50.59 31.86
N ASP A 3 -13.27 -50.77 32.24
CA ASP A 3 -12.02 -50.38 31.53
C ASP A 3 -11.85 -48.83 31.52
N GLY A 4 -10.89 -48.17 32.16
CA GLY A 4 -9.57 -48.58 32.66
C GLY A 4 -8.55 -47.50 32.25
N LEU A 5 -8.32 -46.50 33.11
CA LEU A 5 -7.35 -45.40 32.91
C LEU A 5 -5.92 -45.95 32.75
N VAL A 6 -5.22 -45.64 31.66
CA VAL A 6 -3.77 -45.91 31.52
C VAL A 6 -3.04 -44.75 30.82
N GLN A 7 -2.17 -44.09 31.59
CA GLN A 7 -1.16 -43.12 31.17
C GLN A 7 -0.16 -43.72 30.18
N ARG A 8 0.20 -42.94 29.14
CA ARG A 8 1.22 -43.33 28.15
C ARG A 8 2.62 -42.84 28.55
N ARG A 9 3.55 -43.80 28.58
CA ARG A 9 4.97 -43.73 28.97
C ARG A 9 5.85 -42.95 27.98
N LYS A 10 6.88 -42.27 28.51
CA LYS A 10 8.10 -41.85 27.78
C LYS A 10 9.12 -43.01 27.75
N PRO A 11 9.85 -43.26 26.65
CA PRO A 11 10.99 -44.16 26.66
C PRO A 11 12.32 -43.43 26.93
N ALA A 12 13.26 -44.19 27.49
CA ALA A 12 14.54 -43.78 28.04
C ALA A 12 15.68 -43.75 27.02
N VAL A 13 16.73 -43.02 27.41
CA VAL A 13 18.02 -42.80 26.76
C VAL A 13 18.87 -44.08 26.75
N ALA A 14 19.53 -44.38 25.62
CA ALA A 14 20.70 -45.25 25.55
C ALA A 14 21.71 -44.69 24.54
N SER A 15 22.91 -44.42 25.04
CA SER A 15 24.10 -43.89 24.35
C SER A 15 25.02 -45.02 23.89
N LEU A 16 25.66 -44.93 22.71
CA LEU A 16 26.96 -45.57 22.37
C LEU A 16 27.59 -44.97 21.06
N ARG A 17 28.73 -44.26 21.27
CA ARG A 17 29.98 -43.95 20.53
C ARG A 17 30.21 -44.21 19.01
N ASN A 18 30.88 -43.21 18.37
CA ASN A 18 31.83 -43.09 17.22
C ASN A 18 31.68 -44.01 15.98
N ASP A 19 31.85 -43.59 14.72
CA ASP A 19 32.94 -42.79 14.09
C ASP A 19 32.52 -42.22 12.71
N GLU A 20 33.36 -41.33 12.18
CA GLU A 20 33.26 -40.41 11.03
C GLU A 20 32.82 -40.97 9.65
N ASN A 21 31.93 -40.25 8.94
CA ASN A 21 32.10 -39.90 7.50
C ASN A 21 31.05 -38.90 6.97
N ALA A 22 31.50 -38.08 6.01
CA ALA A 22 30.88 -36.90 5.45
C ALA A 22 29.50 -37.05 4.78
N LYS A 23 28.66 -36.00 4.86
CA LYS A 23 28.18 -35.18 3.72
C LYS A 23 27.07 -34.20 4.16
N ASP A 24 27.20 -32.97 3.63
CA ASP A 24 26.25 -31.87 3.66
C ASP A 24 24.81 -32.29 3.35
N ILE A 25 23.83 -31.63 4.00
CA ILE A 25 22.53 -31.16 3.46
C ILE A 25 21.81 -30.34 4.56
N ASP A 26 21.73 -29.03 4.31
CA ASP A 26 20.66 -28.06 4.62
C ASP A 26 19.84 -28.17 5.92
N ASN A 27 20.26 -27.42 6.94
CA ASN A 27 19.36 -26.95 8.01
C ASN A 27 18.87 -25.53 7.68
N VAL A 28 17.73 -25.45 6.99
CA VAL A 28 16.87 -24.27 6.95
C VAL A 28 15.75 -24.53 7.95
N ASP A 29 15.82 -23.90 9.13
CA ASP A 29 14.70 -23.18 9.73
C ASP A 29 15.03 -22.81 11.18
N SER A 30 14.76 -21.54 11.49
CA SER A 30 14.41 -20.95 12.79
C SER A 30 15.25 -19.70 13.08
N ASP A 31 15.17 -18.69 12.21
CA ASP A 31 15.42 -17.32 12.64
C ASP A 31 14.14 -16.77 13.26
N ASP A 32 14.00 -17.04 14.56
CA ASP A 32 13.03 -16.44 15.47
C ASP A 32 13.44 -14.99 15.73
N SER A 33 13.38 -14.15 14.70
CA SER A 33 13.50 -12.70 14.84
C SER A 33 12.12 -12.10 15.15
N LYS A 34 11.65 -12.34 16.39
CA LYS A 34 10.66 -11.48 17.05
C LYS A 34 11.29 -10.13 17.36
N GLY A 35 11.39 -9.29 16.32
CA GLY A 35 11.73 -7.88 16.43
C GLY A 35 10.46 -7.03 16.50
N GLU A 36 10.28 -6.36 17.64
CA GLU A 36 9.56 -5.08 17.82
C GLU A 36 8.16 -4.94 17.21
N PHE A 37 7.16 -5.34 18.00
CA PHE A 37 5.74 -5.06 17.78
C PHE A 37 5.33 -3.63 18.20
N ASP A 38 6.18 -2.62 18.01
CA ASP A 38 5.78 -1.23 18.26
C ASP A 38 6.34 -0.23 17.23
N ASP A 39 5.42 0.56 16.69
CA ASP A 39 5.61 1.83 15.97
C ASP A 39 5.99 1.87 14.48
N ASP A 40 5.34 1.04 13.66
CA ASP A 40 5.34 1.21 12.21
C ASP A 40 4.00 1.78 11.70
N LYS A 41 3.46 2.78 12.43
CA LYS A 41 2.24 3.50 12.00
C LYS A 41 2.38 4.09 10.59
N ALA A 42 3.60 4.42 10.17
CA ALA A 42 3.90 4.88 8.82
C ALA A 42 3.76 3.79 7.74
N THR A 43 4.08 2.51 8.04
CA THR A 43 3.82 1.41 7.09
C THR A 43 2.34 1.03 7.02
N ARG A 44 1.55 1.43 8.01
CA ARG A 44 0.07 1.34 7.98
C ARG A 44 -0.59 2.38 7.09
N LEU A 45 0.12 3.45 6.70
CA LEU A 45 -0.39 4.42 5.75
C LEU A 45 -0.29 3.89 4.33
N THR A 46 -1.35 4.04 3.54
CA THR A 46 -1.34 3.75 2.11
C THR A 46 -0.45 4.75 1.36
N LEU A 47 -0.02 4.43 0.15
CA LEU A 47 0.72 5.39 -0.68
C LEU A 47 -0.07 6.70 -0.90
N MET A 48 -1.39 6.60 -1.08
CA MET A 48 -2.27 7.75 -1.24
C MET A 48 -2.23 8.68 -0.02
N GLU A 49 -2.31 8.10 1.19
CA GLU A 49 -2.27 8.83 2.45
C GLU A 49 -0.90 9.47 2.70
N GLN A 50 0.19 8.79 2.35
CA GLN A 50 1.54 9.32 2.48
C GLN A 50 1.78 10.51 1.56
N ILE A 51 1.36 10.43 0.29
CA ILE A 51 1.45 11.58 -0.63
C ILE A 51 0.60 12.74 -0.15
N LEU A 52 -0.63 12.47 0.32
CA LEU A 52 -1.47 13.51 0.88
C LEU A 52 -0.78 14.18 2.07
N LEU A 53 -0.18 13.40 2.98
CA LEU A 53 0.54 13.89 4.15
C LEU A 53 1.77 14.73 3.81
N LEU A 54 2.49 14.39 2.74
CA LEU A 54 3.61 15.20 2.24
C LEU A 54 3.13 16.57 1.74
N GLY A 55 1.97 16.64 1.08
CA GLY A 55 1.40 17.88 0.54
C GLY A 55 0.61 18.73 1.56
N LEU A 56 0.23 18.18 2.71
CA LEU A 56 -0.53 18.87 3.75
C LEU A 56 0.30 19.93 4.46
N LYS A 57 -0.28 21.10 4.73
CA LYS A 57 0.32 22.09 5.65
C LYS A 57 0.01 21.74 7.10
N ASP A 58 0.99 21.93 7.98
CA ASP A 58 0.90 21.47 9.38
C ASP A 58 -0.26 22.10 10.16
N ARG A 59 -0.50 23.41 9.98
CA ARG A 59 -1.51 24.16 10.75
C ARG A 59 -2.88 24.27 10.08
N GLU A 60 -2.93 24.21 8.75
CA GLU A 60 -4.15 24.54 8.00
C GLU A 60 -4.99 23.28 7.70
N GLY A 61 -4.41 22.07 7.77
CA GLY A 61 -5.15 20.82 7.49
C GLY A 61 -5.61 20.67 6.04
N TYR A 62 -5.12 21.53 5.14
CA TYR A 62 -5.35 21.48 3.71
C TYR A 62 -4.03 21.26 2.96
N THR A 63 -4.11 20.57 1.82
CA THR A 63 -2.97 20.43 0.93
C THR A 63 -2.63 21.77 0.30
N SER A 64 -1.34 21.99 0.04
CA SER A 64 -0.83 23.29 -0.42
C SER A 64 -1.55 23.80 -1.67
N PHE A 65 -1.98 22.91 -2.57
CA PHE A 65 -3.09 23.06 -3.51
C PHE A 65 -3.58 21.65 -3.89
N TRP A 66 -4.86 21.44 -4.23
CA TRP A 66 -5.32 20.19 -4.86
C TRP A 66 -5.46 20.45 -6.36
N ASN A 67 -4.54 19.90 -7.16
CA ASN A 67 -4.48 20.09 -8.61
C ASN A 67 -4.74 18.77 -9.36
N ASP A 68 -4.78 18.84 -10.69
CA ASP A 68 -4.99 17.66 -11.55
C ASP A 68 -3.81 16.66 -11.49
N CYS A 69 -2.59 17.13 -11.20
CA CYS A 69 -1.41 16.28 -11.01
C CYS A 69 -1.54 15.40 -9.76
N ILE A 70 -1.91 15.97 -8.61
CA ILE A 70 -2.21 15.21 -7.38
C ILE A 70 -3.39 14.28 -7.61
N SER A 71 -4.42 14.77 -8.30
CA SER A 71 -5.61 13.98 -8.65
C SER A 71 -5.20 12.70 -9.40
N SER A 72 -4.45 12.82 -10.49
CA SER A 72 -3.98 11.68 -11.30
C SER A 72 -2.93 10.82 -10.59
N GLY A 73 -2.00 11.45 -9.87
CA GLY A 73 -0.98 10.77 -9.06
C GLY A 73 -1.57 9.86 -7.97
N LEU A 74 -2.65 10.30 -7.32
CA LEU A 74 -3.39 9.47 -6.35
C LEU A 74 -4.04 8.24 -7.01
N ARG A 75 -4.53 8.34 -8.26
CA ARG A 75 -5.04 7.17 -8.99
C ARG A 75 -3.91 6.20 -9.35
N GLY A 76 -2.75 6.73 -9.70
CA GLY A 76 -1.51 5.95 -9.82
C GLY A 76 -1.15 5.21 -8.52
N CYS A 77 -1.30 5.88 -7.37
CA CYS A 77 -1.09 5.27 -6.06
C CYS A 77 -2.05 4.14 -5.77
N ILE A 78 -3.34 4.28 -6.12
CA ILE A 78 -4.34 3.22 -5.94
C ILE A 78 -3.91 1.95 -6.68
N LEU A 79 -3.57 2.07 -7.96
CA LEU A 79 -3.15 0.92 -8.77
C LEU A 79 -1.85 0.31 -8.24
N THR A 80 -0.89 1.15 -7.85
CA THR A 80 0.40 0.69 -7.32
C THR A 80 0.22 -0.01 -5.96
N GLU A 81 -0.63 0.53 -5.08
CA GLU A 81 -0.93 -0.05 -3.78
C GLU A 81 -1.65 -1.41 -3.92
N LEU A 82 -2.59 -1.54 -4.86
CA LEU A 82 -3.22 -2.83 -5.20
C LEU A 82 -2.20 -3.85 -5.72
N ALA A 83 -1.25 -3.41 -6.54
CA ALA A 83 -0.19 -4.27 -7.06
C ALA A 83 0.77 -4.73 -5.94
N LEU A 84 1.18 -3.83 -5.05
CA LEU A 84 2.01 -4.15 -3.87
C LEU A 84 1.29 -5.13 -2.92
N ARG A 85 -0.04 -5.05 -2.81
CA ARG A 85 -0.88 -5.99 -2.05
C ARG A 85 -1.23 -7.28 -2.80
N ASN A 86 -0.62 -7.54 -3.96
CA ASN A 86 -0.87 -8.71 -4.80
C ASN A 86 -2.35 -8.89 -5.22
N ARG A 87 -3.12 -7.81 -5.33
CA ARG A 87 -4.52 -7.84 -5.81
C ARG A 87 -4.62 -7.78 -7.32
N ILE A 88 -3.73 -7.04 -7.94
CA ILE A 88 -3.64 -6.89 -9.40
C ILE A 88 -2.22 -7.19 -9.89
N GLU A 89 -2.11 -7.57 -11.16
CA GLU A 89 -0.83 -7.72 -11.84
C GLU A 89 -0.93 -7.20 -13.28
N LEU A 90 0.21 -6.84 -13.87
CA LEU A 90 0.25 -6.51 -15.29
C LEU A 90 0.37 -7.79 -16.12
N GLU A 91 -0.26 -7.77 -17.29
CA GLU A 91 -0.12 -8.83 -18.30
C GLU A 91 1.36 -9.15 -18.51
N LYS A 92 1.72 -10.44 -18.38
CA LYS A 92 3.10 -10.88 -18.56
C LYS A 92 3.60 -10.51 -19.95
N CYS A 93 4.90 -10.26 -20.04
CA CYS A 93 5.55 -9.94 -21.29
C CYS A 93 5.54 -11.18 -22.20
N GLY A 94 4.49 -11.35 -23.01
CA GLY A 94 4.38 -12.45 -23.96
C GLY A 94 5.46 -12.38 -25.05
N MET A 95 5.47 -13.36 -25.96
CA MET A 95 6.46 -13.49 -27.04
C MET A 95 6.63 -12.22 -27.88
N ARG A 96 5.57 -11.40 -28.00
CA ARG A 96 5.56 -10.17 -28.82
C ARG A 96 6.13 -8.92 -28.12
N ARG A 97 6.74 -9.04 -26.92
CA ARG A 97 7.33 -7.93 -26.13
C ARG A 97 6.50 -6.64 -26.16
N LYS A 98 5.26 -6.71 -25.66
CA LYS A 98 4.39 -5.52 -25.54
C LYS A 98 5.04 -4.47 -24.63
N SER A 99 5.00 -3.20 -25.07
CA SER A 99 5.34 -2.03 -24.24
C SER A 99 4.53 -2.03 -22.94
N LEU A 100 5.10 -1.51 -21.85
CA LEU A 100 4.46 -1.47 -20.53
C LEU A 100 3.09 -0.79 -20.57
N MET A 101 2.96 0.31 -21.32
CA MET A 101 1.71 1.07 -21.43
C MET A 101 0.58 0.31 -22.13
N ASN A 102 0.93 -0.68 -22.97
CA ASN A 102 -0.03 -1.49 -23.72
C ASN A 102 -0.40 -2.79 -22.98
N ARG A 103 0.17 -3.02 -21.79
CA ARG A 103 -0.16 -4.19 -20.97
C ARG A 103 -1.42 -3.93 -20.19
N LYS A 104 -2.26 -4.95 -20.16
CA LYS A 104 -3.53 -4.91 -19.44
C LYS A 104 -3.33 -5.19 -17.96
N VAL A 105 -4.16 -4.59 -17.13
CA VAL A 105 -4.25 -4.88 -15.70
C VAL A 105 -5.14 -6.12 -15.52
N LEU A 106 -4.60 -7.14 -14.86
CA LEU A 106 -5.26 -8.39 -14.58
C LEU A 106 -5.58 -8.48 -13.08
N LEU A 107 -6.76 -9.02 -12.77
CA LEU A 107 -7.15 -9.31 -11.40
C LEU A 107 -6.46 -10.61 -10.94
N LYS A 108 -5.71 -10.54 -9.83
CA LYS A 108 -5.04 -11.70 -9.22
C LYS A 108 -5.81 -12.23 -8.01
N SER A 109 -6.36 -11.35 -7.19
CA SER A 109 -7.13 -11.70 -6.01
C SER A 109 -8.22 -10.66 -5.76
N ASP A 110 -9.42 -11.12 -5.44
CA ASP A 110 -10.59 -10.29 -5.13
C ASP A 110 -10.82 -10.10 -3.62
N GLN A 111 -9.86 -10.52 -2.80
CA GLN A 111 -9.94 -10.37 -1.35
C GLN A 111 -9.93 -8.88 -0.96
N PRO A 112 -10.81 -8.44 -0.05
CA PRO A 112 -10.82 -7.05 0.39
C PRO A 112 -9.48 -6.66 1.03
N THR A 113 -9.15 -5.39 0.92
CA THR A 113 -7.93 -4.79 1.44
C THR A 113 -8.17 -4.03 2.73
N GLY A 114 -9.44 -3.78 3.08
CA GLY A 114 -9.86 -3.01 4.25
C GLY A 114 -9.81 -1.50 4.04
N ASP A 115 -9.41 -1.04 2.84
CA ASP A 115 -9.49 0.36 2.44
C ASP A 115 -10.61 0.53 1.42
N VAL A 116 -11.57 1.40 1.72
CA VAL A 116 -12.78 1.59 0.92
C VAL A 116 -12.45 2.01 -0.52
N ILE A 117 -11.40 2.82 -0.74
CA ILE A 117 -11.02 3.32 -2.07
C ILE A 117 -10.40 2.19 -2.91
N LEU A 118 -9.52 1.40 -2.28
CA LEU A 118 -8.90 0.25 -2.94
C LEU A 118 -9.94 -0.82 -3.28
N ASP A 119 -10.87 -1.09 -2.36
CA ASP A 119 -11.89 -2.13 -2.52
C ASP A 119 -12.94 -1.74 -3.59
N GLU A 120 -13.32 -0.47 -3.67
CA GLU A 120 -14.15 0.06 -4.74
C GLU A 120 -13.47 -0.08 -6.11
N THR A 121 -12.18 0.27 -6.19
CA THR A 121 -11.40 0.09 -7.42
C THR A 121 -11.29 -1.38 -7.81
N LEU A 122 -11.05 -2.26 -6.85
CA LEU A 122 -10.97 -3.71 -7.08
C LEU A 122 -12.28 -4.27 -7.64
N LYS A 123 -13.42 -3.77 -7.14
CA LYS A 123 -14.75 -4.11 -7.67
C LYS A 123 -14.91 -3.68 -9.12
N HIS A 124 -14.52 -2.45 -9.48
CA HIS A 124 -14.58 -1.98 -10.87
C HIS A 124 -13.71 -2.81 -11.81
N ILE A 125 -12.51 -3.20 -11.37
CA ILE A 125 -11.60 -4.07 -12.12
C ILE A 125 -12.24 -5.44 -12.35
N LYS A 126 -12.85 -6.04 -11.32
CA LYS A 126 -13.54 -7.33 -11.42
C LYS A 126 -14.72 -7.33 -12.39
N GLU A 127 -15.47 -6.22 -12.45
CA GLU A 127 -16.63 -6.08 -13.33
C GLU A 127 -16.27 -5.75 -14.78
N THR A 128 -15.01 -5.42 -15.08
CA THR A 128 -14.59 -4.95 -16.39
C THR A 128 -14.04 -6.10 -17.25
N GLN A 129 -14.79 -6.45 -18.29
CA GLN A 129 -14.35 -7.35 -19.35
C GLN A 129 -14.60 -6.68 -20.72
N PRO A 130 -13.60 -6.64 -21.63
CA PRO A 130 -12.23 -7.15 -21.50
C PRO A 130 -11.35 -6.32 -20.53
N PRO A 131 -10.20 -6.86 -20.06
CA PRO A 131 -9.27 -6.10 -19.23
C PRO A 131 -8.68 -4.90 -19.96
N GLU A 132 -8.44 -3.82 -19.20
CA GLU A 132 -8.01 -2.51 -19.68
C GLU A 132 -6.56 -2.19 -19.27
N THR A 133 -5.95 -1.20 -19.91
CA THR A 133 -4.57 -0.77 -19.61
C THR A 133 -4.52 0.14 -18.37
N VAL A 134 -3.31 0.35 -17.85
CA VAL A 134 -3.07 1.27 -16.72
C VAL A 134 -3.57 2.68 -17.03
N THR A 135 -3.33 3.16 -18.26
CA THR A 135 -3.76 4.50 -18.70
C THR A 135 -5.27 4.65 -18.64
N SER A 136 -6.01 3.68 -19.19
CA SER A 136 -7.47 3.70 -19.18
C SER A 136 -8.02 3.61 -17.76
N TRP A 137 -7.40 2.84 -16.87
CA TRP A 137 -7.80 2.82 -15.46
C TRP A 137 -7.62 4.17 -14.78
N ILE A 138 -6.52 4.89 -15.03
CA ILE A 138 -6.33 6.24 -14.49
C ILE A 138 -7.44 7.18 -15.00
N GLU A 139 -7.71 7.19 -16.30
CA GLU A 139 -8.78 8.00 -16.90
C GLU A 139 -10.17 7.67 -16.30
N TYR A 140 -10.47 6.38 -16.10
CA TYR A 140 -11.75 5.93 -15.56
C TYR A 140 -11.94 6.36 -14.11
N LEU A 141 -10.91 6.18 -13.28
CA LEU A 141 -10.94 6.53 -11.85
C LEU A 141 -10.88 8.05 -11.63
N SER A 142 -10.32 8.81 -12.55
CA SER A 142 -10.35 10.28 -12.57
C SER A 142 -11.67 10.84 -13.12
N GLY A 143 -12.37 10.07 -13.97
CA GLY A 143 -13.59 10.52 -14.67
C GLY A 143 -13.31 11.30 -15.95
N GLU A 144 -12.13 11.13 -16.53
CA GLU A 144 -11.67 11.79 -17.77
C GLU A 144 -12.07 11.01 -19.04
N THR A 145 -12.81 9.91 -18.86
CA THR A 145 -13.24 9.07 -19.97
C THR A 145 -14.44 9.63 -20.73
N TRP A 146 -14.39 9.48 -22.05
CA TRP A 146 -15.52 9.80 -22.94
C TRP A 146 -16.57 8.69 -23.02
N ASN A 147 -16.36 7.53 -22.39
CA ASN A 147 -17.30 6.43 -22.42
C ASN A 147 -18.36 6.57 -21.30
N PRO A 148 -19.65 6.82 -21.62
CA PRO A 148 -20.68 7.06 -20.60
C PRO A 148 -20.91 5.87 -19.67
N LEU A 149 -20.72 4.64 -20.17
CA LEU A 149 -20.87 3.44 -19.35
C LEU A 149 -19.75 3.34 -18.31
N LYS A 150 -18.55 3.83 -18.63
CA LYS A 150 -17.36 3.76 -17.75
C LYS A 150 -17.24 4.95 -16.81
N LEU A 151 -18.01 6.03 -17.04
CA LEU A 151 -18.04 7.21 -16.17
C LEU A 151 -18.43 6.88 -14.71
N ARG A 152 -19.19 5.80 -14.50
CA ARG A 152 -19.57 5.31 -13.17
C ARG A 152 -18.39 4.80 -12.34
N TYR A 153 -17.22 4.59 -12.94
CA TYR A 153 -16.00 4.15 -12.24
C TYR A 153 -15.21 5.29 -11.62
N GLN A 154 -15.65 6.54 -11.83
CA GLN A 154 -15.00 7.70 -11.23
C GLN A 154 -15.07 7.61 -9.70
N LEU A 155 -13.91 7.66 -9.06
CA LEU A 155 -13.81 7.74 -7.61
C LEU A 155 -14.17 9.15 -7.16
N ARG A 156 -15.23 9.24 -6.36
CA ARG A 156 -15.74 10.50 -5.82
C ARG A 156 -15.23 10.76 -4.41
N ASN A 157 -15.11 12.04 -4.08
CA ASN A 157 -14.76 12.53 -2.73
C ASN A 157 -13.48 11.88 -2.18
N VAL A 158 -12.49 11.66 -3.06
CA VAL A 158 -11.24 10.97 -2.71
C VAL A 158 -10.52 11.72 -1.59
N ARG A 159 -10.48 13.05 -1.67
CA ARG A 159 -9.84 13.90 -0.67
C ARG A 159 -10.46 13.72 0.71
N GLU A 160 -11.78 13.81 0.80
CA GLU A 160 -12.55 13.70 2.05
C GLU A 160 -12.41 12.30 2.65
N ARG A 161 -12.43 11.26 1.80
CA ARG A 161 -12.24 9.87 2.22
C ARG A 161 -10.84 9.62 2.76
N LEU A 162 -9.80 10.14 2.11
CA LEU A 162 -8.43 10.05 2.61
C LEU A 162 -8.24 10.80 3.92
N ALA A 163 -8.82 12.01 4.04
CA ALA A 163 -8.79 12.77 5.29
C ALA A 163 -9.46 11.99 6.42
N LYS A 164 -10.63 11.40 6.18
CA LYS A 164 -11.33 10.55 7.15
C LYS A 164 -10.47 9.34 7.57
N ASN A 165 -9.84 8.64 6.63
CA ASN A 165 -8.95 7.53 6.96
C ASN A 165 -7.76 7.97 7.83
N LEU A 166 -7.17 9.13 7.53
CA LEU A 166 -6.07 9.69 8.32
C LEU A 166 -6.51 10.12 9.73
N VAL A 167 -7.75 10.59 9.89
CA VAL A 167 -8.36 10.88 11.20
C VAL A 167 -8.58 9.58 11.98
N GLU A 168 -9.13 8.53 11.35
CA GLU A 168 -9.32 7.21 11.97
C GLU A 168 -7.99 6.57 12.40
N LYS A 169 -6.91 6.87 11.69
CA LYS A 169 -5.54 6.44 12.02
C LYS A 169 -4.83 7.35 13.04
N GLY A 170 -5.48 8.43 13.49
CA GLY A 170 -4.94 9.37 14.49
C GLY A 170 -3.84 10.29 13.99
N VAL A 171 -3.64 10.39 12.67
CA VAL A 171 -2.65 11.28 12.05
C VAL A 171 -3.19 12.71 11.98
N LEU A 172 -4.45 12.85 11.58
CA LEU A 172 -5.17 14.11 11.58
C LEU A 172 -6.18 14.12 12.74
N THR A 173 -6.54 15.31 13.19
CA THR A 173 -7.70 15.52 14.07
C THR A 173 -8.85 16.13 13.28
N THR A 174 -10.04 16.21 13.89
CA THR A 174 -11.16 16.96 13.32
C THR A 174 -11.43 18.15 14.22
N GLU A 175 -11.26 19.35 13.66
CA GLU A 175 -11.53 20.60 14.35
C GLU A 175 -12.65 21.33 13.64
N LYS A 176 -13.47 22.02 14.44
CA LYS A 176 -14.55 22.86 13.94
C LYS A 176 -14.11 24.31 14.08
N GLN A 177 -13.79 24.93 12.95
CA GLN A 177 -13.43 26.34 12.89
C GLN A 177 -14.69 27.17 12.66
N ASN A 178 -15.05 28.00 13.64
CA ASN A 178 -16.22 28.86 13.55
C ASN A 178 -15.85 30.14 12.79
N PHE A 179 -16.49 30.37 11.65
CA PHE A 179 -16.44 31.64 10.93
C PHE A 179 -17.68 32.46 11.28
N PHE A 180 -17.65 33.76 10.98
CA PHE A 180 -18.73 34.68 11.33
C PHE A 180 -20.11 34.27 10.78
N LEU A 181 -20.16 33.55 9.65
CA LEU A 181 -21.41 33.16 8.96
C LEU A 181 -21.64 31.65 8.87
N PHE A 182 -20.64 30.83 9.16
CA PHE A 182 -20.71 29.38 9.02
C PHE A 182 -19.60 28.71 9.82
N ASP A 183 -19.75 27.42 10.07
CA ASP A 183 -18.69 26.63 10.66
C ASP A 183 -18.06 25.76 9.59
N MET A 184 -16.73 25.68 9.57
CA MET A 184 -15.96 24.85 8.65
C MET A 184 -15.26 23.75 9.43
N THR A 185 -15.44 22.51 8.99
CA THR A 185 -14.65 21.39 9.51
C THR A 185 -13.28 21.40 8.86
N THR A 186 -12.23 21.41 9.68
CA THR A 186 -10.83 21.34 9.26
C THR A 186 -10.18 20.08 9.81
N HIS A 187 -9.11 19.63 9.15
CA HIS A 187 -8.38 18.42 9.53
C HIS A 187 -6.90 18.70 9.76
N PRO A 188 -6.54 19.45 10.82
CA PRO A 188 -5.15 19.79 11.08
C PRO A 188 -4.34 18.55 11.49
N LEU A 189 -3.02 18.65 11.32
CA LEU A 189 -2.09 17.59 11.65
C LEU A 189 -2.01 17.42 13.18
N HIS A 190 -2.32 16.22 13.66
CA HIS A 190 -2.23 15.87 15.07
C HIS A 190 -0.87 15.22 15.39
N ASP A 191 -0.44 14.26 14.56
CA ASP A 191 0.86 13.59 14.70
C ASP A 191 1.92 14.21 13.78
N CYS A 192 2.56 15.29 14.26
CA CYS A 192 3.67 15.94 13.55
C CYS A 192 4.89 15.03 13.38
N ASN A 193 5.12 14.11 14.33
CA ASN A 193 6.26 13.20 14.29
C ASN A 193 6.15 12.24 13.11
N MET A 194 4.94 11.75 12.81
CA MET A 194 4.72 10.86 11.67
C MET A 194 5.08 11.51 10.34
N LYS A 195 4.67 12.77 10.13
CA LYS A 195 5.01 13.52 8.92
C LYS A 195 6.52 13.76 8.83
N GLN A 196 7.17 14.15 9.94
CA GLN A 196 8.62 14.36 9.97
C GLN A 196 9.40 13.07 9.66
N ARG A 197 8.97 11.93 10.21
CA ARG A 197 9.56 10.62 9.90
C ARG A 197 9.40 10.27 8.42
N LEU A 198 8.23 10.52 7.83
CA LEU A 198 7.99 10.29 6.41
C LEU A 198 8.92 11.15 5.53
N ILE A 199 9.02 12.44 5.83
CA ILE A 199 9.94 13.36 5.13
C ILE A 199 11.38 12.86 5.24
N LYS A 200 11.82 12.47 6.44
CA LYS A 200 13.17 11.95 6.67
C LYS A 200 13.43 10.68 5.85
N LYS A 201 12.49 9.72 5.83
CA LYS A 201 12.59 8.50 5.02
C LYS A 201 12.72 8.82 3.52
N VAL A 202 11.91 9.76 3.01
CA VAL A 202 12.01 10.21 1.60
C VAL A 202 13.36 10.85 1.32
N GLN A 203 13.83 11.75 2.18
CA GLN A 203 15.14 12.40 2.05
C GLN A 203 16.29 11.38 2.05
N GLU A 204 16.30 10.45 3.01
CA GLU A 204 17.31 9.40 3.10
C GLU A 204 17.31 8.52 1.85
N THR A 205 16.13 8.19 1.33
CA THR A 205 16.00 7.40 0.09
C THR A 205 16.61 8.13 -1.10
N VAL A 206 16.28 9.41 -1.29
CA VAL A 206 16.81 10.21 -2.41
C VAL A 206 18.32 10.46 -2.29
N LEU A 207 18.83 10.63 -1.06
CA LEU A 207 20.26 10.87 -0.81
C LEU A 207 21.10 9.59 -0.75
N SER A 208 20.46 8.42 -0.60
CA SER A 208 21.17 7.14 -0.56
C SER A 208 21.94 6.87 -1.86
N ARG A 209 22.98 6.05 -1.80
CA ARG A 209 23.65 5.57 -3.01
C ARG A 209 22.89 4.38 -3.56
N TRP A 210 22.13 4.60 -4.63
CA TRP A 210 21.34 3.55 -5.26
C TRP A 210 22.28 2.54 -5.91
N THR A 211 22.11 1.26 -5.56
CA THR A 211 22.76 0.18 -6.27
C THR A 211 22.01 -0.11 -7.56
N ASN A 212 22.72 -0.49 -8.63
CA ASN A 212 22.09 -0.89 -9.91
C ASN A 212 21.29 -2.21 -9.83
N ASP A 213 21.17 -2.82 -8.65
CA ASP A 213 20.40 -4.03 -8.42
C ASP A 213 18.95 -3.70 -8.03
N VAL A 214 18.04 -3.86 -9.00
CA VAL A 214 16.60 -3.59 -8.85
C VAL A 214 15.95 -4.45 -7.75
N GLN A 215 16.47 -5.66 -7.49
CA GLN A 215 15.87 -6.55 -6.49
C GLN A 215 16.14 -6.09 -5.06
N ARG A 216 17.22 -5.34 -4.85
CA ARG A 216 17.59 -4.80 -3.52
C ARG A 216 16.85 -3.52 -3.16
N MET A 217 16.17 -2.91 -4.12
CA MET A 217 15.49 -1.63 -3.91
C MET A 217 14.12 -1.85 -3.28
N GLU A 218 13.80 -1.07 -2.25
CA GLU A 218 12.50 -1.14 -1.57
C GLU A 218 11.38 -0.62 -2.48
N LYS A 219 10.62 -1.54 -3.09
CA LYS A 219 9.58 -1.24 -4.10
C LYS A 219 8.58 -0.18 -3.65
N ARG A 220 8.16 -0.22 -2.37
CA ARG A 220 7.21 0.73 -1.79
C ARG A 220 7.78 2.14 -1.72
N MET A 221 9.01 2.28 -1.24
CA MET A 221 9.67 3.57 -1.11
C MET A 221 9.96 4.20 -2.47
N ILE A 222 10.43 3.43 -3.45
CA ILE A 222 10.63 3.92 -4.83
C ILE A 222 9.30 4.39 -5.41
N SER A 223 8.24 3.61 -5.21
CA SER A 223 6.90 3.95 -5.69
C SER A 223 6.43 5.26 -5.06
N LEU A 224 6.63 5.44 -3.76
CA LEU A 224 6.34 6.70 -3.07
C LEU A 224 7.09 7.88 -3.69
N VAL A 225 8.40 7.78 -3.87
CA VAL A 225 9.22 8.86 -4.43
C VAL A 225 8.79 9.23 -5.86
N VAL A 226 8.59 8.23 -6.71
CA VAL A 226 8.19 8.45 -8.11
C VAL A 226 6.79 9.05 -8.21
N LEU A 227 5.83 8.53 -7.43
CA LEU A 227 4.45 9.02 -7.44
C LEU A 227 4.33 10.38 -6.77
N ALA A 228 5.10 10.66 -5.70
CA ALA A 228 5.16 11.97 -5.09
C ALA A 228 5.69 13.00 -6.09
N HIS A 229 6.79 12.69 -6.80
CA HIS A 229 7.31 13.56 -7.85
C HIS A 229 6.31 13.78 -8.99
N ALA A 230 5.59 12.74 -9.41
CA ALA A 230 4.55 12.87 -10.44
C ALA A 230 3.31 13.66 -9.97
N SER A 231 3.15 13.84 -8.66
CA SER A 231 2.03 14.56 -8.06
C SER A 231 2.33 16.06 -7.85
N ASP A 232 3.51 16.54 -8.24
CA ASP A 232 4.01 17.93 -8.09
C ASP A 232 4.05 18.43 -6.64
#